data_AF-A0A4Q3ESS3-F1
#
_entry.id   AF-A0A4Q3ESS3-F1
#
_cell.length_a   1.000
_cell.length_b   1.000
_cell.length_c   1.000
_cell.angle_alpha   90.00
_cell.angle_beta   90.00
_cell.angle_gamma   90.00
#
_symmetry.space_group_name_H-M   'P 1'
#
loop_
_entity.id
_entity.type
_entity.pdbx_description
1 polymer ?
#
loop_
_entity_poly.entity_id
_entity_poly.type
_entity_poly.pdbx_seq_one_letter_code
_entity_poly.pdbx_strand_id
1 'polypeptide(L)'
;MKTIKMPLLIMALFLSIGAVFAFSFSPAPVKPVKALPVSYHYKISSTSLADMKNINNWEVADPACEEEGSIPCVIRYEGNISQFNTYLQTFSSAAAVTLRADERKD
;
A
#
# COMPACT_ATOMS: atom_id res chain seq x y z
N MET A 1 -78.40 -24.51 -18.06
CA MET A 1 -77.39 -23.77 -17.27
C MET A 1 -76.10 -23.75 -18.07
N LYS A 2 -75.55 -22.56 -18.34
CA LYS A 2 -74.44 -22.32 -19.27
C LYS A 2 -73.08 -22.60 -18.59
N THR A 3 -72.24 -23.31 -19.33
CA THR A 3 -70.82 -23.59 -19.08
C THR A 3 -69.97 -22.32 -18.97
N ILE A 4 -69.11 -22.23 -17.95
CA ILE A 4 -67.93 -21.35 -17.97
C ILE A 4 -66.72 -22.16 -17.50
N LYS A 5 -65.76 -22.26 -18.42
CA LYS A 5 -64.44 -22.87 -18.30
C LYS A 5 -63.44 -21.81 -17.79
N MET A 6 -62.36 -22.29 -17.19
CA MET A 6 -61.05 -21.61 -17.02
C MET A 6 -60.99 -20.41 -16.07
N PRO A 7 -60.28 -20.58 -14.94
CA PRO A 7 -59.17 -19.66 -14.68
C PRO A 7 -57.92 -20.36 -14.11
N LEU A 8 -57.65 -21.63 -14.44
CA LEU A 8 -56.43 -22.34 -14.01
C LEU A 8 -55.20 -22.07 -14.88
N LEU A 9 -55.33 -21.24 -15.92
CA LEU A 9 -54.27 -21.00 -16.91
C LEU A 9 -53.44 -19.73 -16.63
N ILE A 10 -53.80 -18.92 -15.63
CA ILE A 10 -53.10 -17.67 -15.31
C ILE A 10 -52.01 -17.87 -14.25
N MET A 11 -52.07 -18.96 -13.47
CA MET A 11 -51.13 -19.20 -12.36
C MET A 11 -49.80 -19.82 -12.81
N ALA A 12 -49.71 -20.34 -14.04
CA ALA A 12 -48.50 -20.96 -14.58
C ALA A 12 -47.54 -19.97 -15.28
N LEU A 13 -47.93 -18.69 -15.47
CA LEU A 13 -47.12 -17.70 -16.20
C LEU A 13 -46.12 -16.93 -15.30
N PHE A 14 -46.23 -17.04 -13.98
CA PHE A 14 -45.40 -16.25 -13.04
C PHE A 14 -44.16 -16.97 -12.49
N LEU A 15 -43.92 -18.23 -12.86
CA LEU A 15 -42.80 -19.03 -12.35
C LEU A 15 -41.57 -19.09 -13.28
N SER A 16 -41.58 -18.41 -14.43
CA SER A 16 -40.51 -18.53 -15.45
C SER A 16 -39.62 -17.29 -15.64
N ILE A 17 -39.64 -16.29 -14.73
CA ILE A 17 -38.78 -15.09 -14.82
C ILE A 17 -37.82 -15.00 -13.60
N GLY A 18 -37.56 -16.12 -12.94
CA GLY A 18 -36.67 -16.20 -11.76
C GLY A 18 -35.24 -16.65 -12.06
N ALA A 19 -34.90 -16.95 -13.31
CA ALA A 19 -33.56 -17.35 -13.72
C ALA A 19 -33.08 -16.34 -14.76
N VAL A 20 -32.27 -15.34 -14.38
CA VAL A 20 -31.01 -14.93 -15.06
C VAL A 20 -30.28 -13.83 -14.24
N PHE A 21 -30.08 -13.92 -12.92
CA PHE A 21 -29.14 -13.01 -12.24
C PHE A 21 -28.40 -13.68 -11.07
N ALA A 22 -27.92 -14.91 -11.29
CA ALA A 22 -26.75 -15.38 -10.56
C ALA A 22 -25.54 -14.67 -11.16
N PHE A 23 -25.32 -13.43 -10.77
CA PHE A 23 -24.10 -12.71 -11.07
C PHE A 23 -22.93 -13.54 -10.55
N SER A 24 -22.17 -14.14 -11.47
CA SER A 24 -20.79 -14.55 -11.23
C SER A 24 -20.01 -13.30 -10.83
N PHE A 25 -20.02 -12.99 -9.54
CA PHE A 25 -19.06 -12.07 -8.94
C PHE A 25 -17.70 -12.76 -8.99
N SER A 26 -17.06 -12.71 -10.16
CA SER A 26 -15.61 -12.79 -10.23
C SER A 26 -15.09 -11.65 -9.36
N PRO A 27 -14.44 -11.89 -8.22
CA PRO A 27 -13.83 -10.81 -7.47
C PRO A 27 -12.85 -10.15 -8.44
N ALA A 28 -13.10 -8.88 -8.74
CA ALA A 28 -12.16 -8.07 -9.52
C ALA A 28 -10.76 -8.28 -8.90
N PRO A 29 -9.71 -8.48 -9.70
CA PRO A 29 -8.37 -8.60 -9.16
C PRO A 29 -8.11 -7.34 -8.32
N VAL A 30 -8.02 -7.53 -7.00
CA VAL A 30 -7.69 -6.46 -6.07
C VAL A 30 -6.32 -5.99 -6.53
N LYS A 31 -6.28 -4.83 -7.21
CA LYS A 31 -5.02 -4.21 -7.59
C LYS A 31 -4.22 -4.11 -6.29
N PRO A 32 -2.97 -4.58 -6.23
CA PRO A 32 -2.17 -4.42 -5.04
C PRO A 32 -2.16 -2.93 -4.72
N VAL A 33 -2.69 -2.57 -3.56
CA VAL A 33 -2.67 -1.20 -3.06
C VAL A 33 -1.20 -0.83 -3.03
N LYS A 34 -0.77 0.05 -3.94
CA LYS A 34 0.59 0.58 -3.91
C LYS A 34 0.77 1.21 -2.53
N ALA A 35 1.75 0.73 -1.77
CA ALA A 35 2.06 1.32 -0.48
C ALA A 35 2.39 2.80 -0.71
N LEU A 36 1.71 3.70 0.01
CA LEU A 36 2.06 5.11 -0.05
C LEU A 36 3.50 5.28 0.47
N PRO A 37 4.28 6.21 -0.11
CA PRO A 37 5.62 6.49 0.37
C PRO A 37 5.57 6.92 1.85
N VAL A 38 6.37 6.27 2.68
CA VAL A 38 6.56 6.64 4.09
C VAL A 38 7.89 7.38 4.23
N SER A 39 7.89 8.42 5.07
CA SER A 39 9.09 9.17 5.44
C SER A 39 9.76 8.53 6.65
N TYR A 40 11.01 8.09 6.49
CA TYR A 40 11.85 7.60 7.57
C TYR A 40 12.93 8.65 7.86
N HIS A 41 12.91 9.21 9.06
CA HIS A 41 13.89 10.18 9.56
C HIS A 41 14.96 9.47 10.38
N TYR A 42 16.22 9.83 10.17
CA TYR A 42 17.34 9.31 10.93
C TYR A 42 17.56 10.14 12.19
N LYS A 43 17.54 9.50 13.37
CA LYS A 43 17.37 10.20 14.64
C LYS A 43 18.64 10.40 15.47
N ILE A 44 19.80 10.00 14.95
CA ILE A 44 21.07 10.09 15.67
C ILE A 44 22.15 10.77 14.84
N SER A 45 23.08 11.43 15.52
CA SER A 45 24.21 12.13 14.88
C SER A 45 25.39 11.19 14.63
N SER A 46 25.19 10.10 13.86
CA SER A 46 26.25 9.16 13.49
C SER A 46 26.41 9.06 11.98
N THR A 47 27.67 9.15 11.53
CA THR A 47 28.07 8.97 10.12
C THR A 47 28.50 7.53 9.80
N SER A 48 28.35 6.60 10.74
CA SER A 48 28.74 5.21 10.53
C SER A 48 27.71 4.47 9.69
N LEU A 49 28.16 3.66 8.71
CA LEU A 49 27.25 2.84 7.91
C LEU A 49 26.47 1.82 8.77
N ALA A 50 27.11 1.29 9.81
CA ALA A 50 26.47 0.33 10.70
C ALA A 50 25.25 0.94 11.40
N ASP A 51 25.37 2.18 11.85
CA ASP A 51 24.30 2.92 12.48
C ASP A 51 23.21 3.31 11.49
N MET A 52 23.57 3.72 10.28
CA MET A 52 22.62 4.00 9.20
C MET A 52 21.83 2.75 8.78
N LYS A 53 22.42 1.56 8.90
CA LYS A 53 21.75 0.28 8.63
C LYS A 53 20.88 -0.22 9.76
N ASN A 54 21.00 0.36 10.95
CA ASN A 54 20.23 -0.06 12.11
C ASN A 54 18.85 0.60 12.08
N ILE A 55 17.81 -0.19 11.81
CA ILE A 55 16.42 0.29 11.76
C ILE A 55 15.99 1.03 13.03
N ASN A 56 16.58 0.72 14.19
CA ASN A 56 16.26 1.40 15.44
C ASN A 56 16.72 2.86 15.46
N ASN A 57 17.63 3.26 14.57
CA ASN A 57 18.08 4.65 14.41
C ASN A 57 17.19 5.44 13.44
N TRP A 58 16.11 4.83 12.95
CA TRP A 58 15.12 5.47 12.08
C TRP A 58 13.75 5.52 12.75
N GLU A 59 12.98 6.55 12.43
CA GLU A 59 11.61 6.72 12.88
C GLU A 59 10.71 7.21 11.75
N VAL A 60 9.42 6.92 11.84
CA VAL A 60 8.43 7.43 10.88
C VAL A 60 8.06 8.85 11.30
N ALA A 61 8.55 9.85 10.56
CA ALA A 61 8.31 11.26 10.85
C ALA A 61 8.22 12.08 9.55
N ASP A 62 7.45 13.16 9.58
CA ASP A 62 7.23 14.10 8.47
C ASP A 62 7.88 15.47 8.80
N PRO A 63 8.47 16.19 7.81
CA PRO A 63 9.14 17.47 7.88
C PRO A 63 9.82 18.05 9.12
N ALA A 64 10.88 17.47 9.71
CA ALA A 64 11.83 18.29 10.47
C ALA A 64 13.28 17.85 10.21
N CYS A 65 13.87 18.37 9.15
CA CYS A 65 15.29 18.28 8.86
C CYS A 65 15.91 19.67 8.98
N GLU A 66 16.80 19.88 9.93
CA GLU A 66 17.80 20.93 9.79
C GLU A 66 18.89 20.36 8.88
N GLU A 67 19.31 21.10 7.85
CA GLU A 67 20.32 20.65 6.88
C GLU A 67 21.69 20.49 7.56
N GLU A 68 21.90 19.40 8.29
CA GLU A 68 23.22 19.01 8.79
C GLU A 68 23.83 17.97 7.87
N GLY A 69 24.87 18.38 7.14
CA GLY A 69 25.59 17.54 6.19
C GLY A 69 26.19 16.25 6.78
N SER A 70 26.64 15.38 5.87
CA SER A 70 27.20 14.04 6.11
C SER A 70 26.30 13.02 6.80
N ILE A 71 25.22 13.43 7.45
CA ILE A 71 24.23 12.58 8.10
C ILE A 71 22.99 12.49 7.19
N PRO A 72 22.45 11.29 6.91
CA PRO A 72 21.24 11.17 6.12
C PRO A 72 20.08 11.78 6.89
N CYS A 73 19.30 12.67 6.28
CA CYS A 73 18.14 13.22 6.98
C CYS A 73 16.91 12.31 6.84
N VAL A 74 16.25 12.32 5.67
CA VAL A 74 14.99 11.58 5.47
C VAL A 74 15.02 10.75 4.19
N ILE A 75 14.63 9.48 4.29
CA ILE A 75 14.41 8.61 3.12
C ILE A 75 12.91 8.46 2.85
N ARG A 76 12.48 8.69 1.59
CA ARG A 76 11.12 8.37 1.08
C ARG A 76 11.16 6.93 0.60
N TYR A 77 10.38 6.06 1.22
CA TYR A 77 10.35 4.64 0.85
C TYR A 77 8.91 4.13 0.71
N GLU A 78 8.60 3.54 -0.44
CA GLU A 78 7.32 2.88 -0.72
C GLU A 78 7.34 1.46 -0.14
N GLY A 79 6.92 1.32 1.12
CA GLY A 79 6.86 0.02 1.78
C GLY A 79 6.76 0.14 3.30
N ASN A 80 6.62 -1.02 3.95
CA ASN A 80 6.58 -1.09 5.41
C ASN A 80 7.98 -1.05 6.03
N ILE A 81 8.05 -0.92 7.36
CA ILE A 81 9.31 -0.79 8.09
C ILE A 81 10.23 -2.01 7.97
N SER A 82 9.66 -3.21 7.79
CA SER A 82 10.45 -4.42 7.56
C SER A 82 11.13 -4.41 6.19
N GLN A 83 10.43 -3.95 5.16
CA GLN A 83 10.99 -3.78 3.81
C GLN A 83 12.02 -2.65 3.79
N PHE A 84 11.77 -1.57 4.55
CA PHE A 84 12.73 -0.49 4.73
C PHE A 84 14.02 -0.98 5.41
N ASN A 85 13.94 -1.82 6.45
CA ASN A 85 15.12 -2.43 7.05
C ASN A 85 15.93 -3.25 6.02
N THR A 86 15.27 -4.08 5.21
CA THR A 86 15.94 -4.83 4.12
C THR A 86 16.57 -3.88 3.11
N TYR A 87 15.90 -2.78 2.76
CA TYR A 87 16.42 -1.75 1.88
C TYR A 87 17.69 -1.09 2.45
N LEU A 88 17.71 -0.75 3.74
CA LEU A 88 18.90 -0.23 4.41
C LEU A 88 20.10 -1.18 4.28
N GLN A 89 19.88 -2.50 4.33
CA GLN A 89 20.97 -3.47 4.19
C GLN A 89 21.64 -3.46 2.80
N THR A 90 20.95 -2.96 1.77
CA THR A 90 21.46 -2.92 0.39
C THR A 90 22.55 -1.87 0.16
N PHE A 91 22.66 -0.86 1.03
CA PHE A 91 23.67 0.18 0.89
C PHE A 91 25.08 -0.36 1.18
N SER A 92 26.04 -0.02 0.32
CA SER A 92 27.44 -0.44 0.48
C SER A 92 28.31 0.61 1.20
N SER A 93 27.83 1.84 1.37
CA SER A 93 28.57 2.93 2.01
C SER A 93 27.64 3.93 2.70
N ALA A 94 28.15 4.63 3.72
CA ALA A 94 27.42 5.69 4.41
C ALA A 94 27.06 6.83 3.43
N ALA A 95 27.98 7.19 2.53
CA ALA A 95 27.76 8.20 1.51
C ALA A 95 26.57 7.87 0.58
N ALA A 96 26.34 6.59 0.25
CA ALA A 96 25.20 6.19 -0.56
C ALA A 96 23.86 6.36 0.18
N VAL A 97 23.85 6.16 1.50
CA VAL A 97 22.66 6.41 2.33
C VAL A 97 22.37 7.90 2.40
N THR A 98 23.40 8.72 2.68
CA THR A 98 23.28 10.18 2.75
C THR A 98 22.82 10.76 1.41
N LEU A 99 23.44 10.38 0.30
CA LEU A 99 23.02 10.81 -1.04
C LEU A 99 21.53 10.51 -1.28
N ARG A 100 21.08 9.30 -0.91
CA ARG A 100 19.70 8.89 -1.11
C ARG A 100 18.71 9.65 -0.21
N ALA A 101 19.13 10.02 0.99
CA ALA A 101 18.32 10.85 1.88
C ALA A 101 18.20 12.29 1.34
N ASP A 102 19.28 12.83 0.75
CA ASP A 102 19.35 14.19 0.22
C ASP A 102 18.73 14.34 -1.18
N GLU A 103 18.51 13.22 -1.90
CA GLU A 103 17.80 13.19 -3.20
C GLU A 103 16.33 13.63 -3.11
N ARG A 104 15.77 13.80 -1.91
CA ARG A 104 14.53 14.57 -1.73
C ARG A 104 14.79 16.07 -1.85
N LYS A 105 15.14 16.52 -3.05
CA LYS A 105 14.93 17.91 -3.45
C LYS A 105 13.64 18.00 -4.24
N ASP A 106 12.55 18.31 -3.55
CA ASP A 106 11.46 19.07 -4.15
C ASP A 106 11.71 20.54 -3.82
#